data_AF-A0AAW2U4E7-F1
#
_entry.id   AF-A0AAW2U4E7-F1
#
_cell.length_a   1.000
_cell.length_b   1.000
_cell.length_c   1.000
_cell.angle_alpha   90.00
_cell.angle_beta   90.00
_cell.angle_gamma   90.00
#
_symmetry.space_group_name_H-M   'P 1'
#
loop_
_entity.id
_entity.type
_entity.pdbx_description
1 polymer ?
#
loop_
_entity_poly.entity_id
_entity_poly.type
_entity_poly.pdbx_seq_one_letter_code
_entity_poly.pdbx_strand_id
1 'polypeptide(L)'
;MMVQTTSLEEQVPSLTAAIGDLLKHVQARDDQLNKLHKKFQSTLALNEFEEQDISVARNTSKIILVSTIGFVSIGHVKNTVNEAIAKTYETRVQAFKSYVKPYTKRIEQLKMPENYQTPKFQ
;
A
#
# COMPACT_ATOMS: atom_id res chain seq x y z
N MET A 1 58.21 -24.80 0.37
CA MET A 1 56.90 -24.44 0.96
C MET A 1 56.42 -25.68 1.72
N MET A 2 56.39 -25.64 3.05
CA MET A 2 56.10 -26.82 3.88
C MET A 2 54.58 -26.90 4.07
N VAL A 3 53.92 -27.91 3.50
CA VAL A 3 52.50 -28.17 3.75
C VAL A 3 52.41 -28.85 5.11
N GLN A 4 52.01 -28.11 6.13
CA GLN A 4 51.69 -28.68 7.44
C GLN A 4 50.33 -29.39 7.30
N THR A 5 50.35 -30.72 7.24
CA THR A 5 49.14 -31.54 7.41
C THR A 5 48.88 -31.64 8.90
N THR A 6 48.00 -30.79 9.45
CA THR A 6 47.51 -30.94 10.83
C THR A 6 46.89 -32.33 10.98
N SER A 7 47.34 -33.10 11.96
CA SER A 7 46.87 -34.48 12.21
C SER A 7 45.35 -34.51 12.47
N LEU A 8 44.68 -35.62 12.13
CA LEU A 8 43.25 -35.84 12.41
C LEU A 8 42.89 -35.58 13.89
N GLU A 9 43.83 -35.85 14.79
CA GLU A 9 43.68 -35.61 16.24
C GLU A 9 43.51 -34.13 16.61
N GLU A 10 44.04 -33.19 15.83
CA GLU A 10 43.85 -31.75 16.05
C GLU A 10 42.61 -31.19 15.33
N GLN A 11 42.20 -31.82 14.22
CA GLN A 11 41.04 -31.36 13.45
C GLN A 11 39.69 -31.70 14.10
N VAL A 12 39.57 -32.88 14.73
CA VAL A 12 38.31 -33.31 15.37
C VAL A 12 37.91 -32.41 16.54
N PRO A 13 38.81 -32.03 17.47
CA PRO A 13 38.51 -31.06 18.53
C PRO A 13 38.13 -29.69 17.98
N SER A 14 38.84 -29.20 16.95
CA SER A 14 38.54 -27.91 16.32
C SER A 14 37.16 -27.90 15.66
N LEU A 15 36.78 -28.98 14.98
CA LEU A 15 35.46 -29.12 14.37
C LEU A 15 34.36 -29.22 15.43
N THR A 16 34.61 -29.97 16.50
CA THR A 16 33.68 -30.10 17.63
C THR A 16 33.43 -28.74 18.30
N ALA A 17 34.49 -27.94 18.49
CA ALA A 17 34.38 -26.58 19.01
C ALA A 17 33.58 -25.67 18.06
N ALA A 18 33.87 -25.70 16.75
CA ALA A 18 33.15 -24.90 15.75
C ALA A 18 31.65 -25.25 15.67
N ILE A 19 31.30 -26.54 15.77
CA ILE A 19 29.91 -27.01 15.81
C ILE A 19 29.22 -26.50 17.09
N GLY A 20 29.91 -26.56 18.23
CA GLY A 20 29.38 -26.05 19.49
C GLY A 20 29.10 -24.54 19.45
N ASP A 21 29.99 -23.76 18.85
CA ASP A 21 29.80 -22.32 18.69
C ASP A 21 28.67 -21.99 17.71
N LEU A 22 28.56 -22.74 16.60
CA LEU A 22 27.44 -22.60 15.67
C LEU A 22 26.11 -22.92 16.35
N LEU A 23 26.04 -23.98 17.15
CA LEU A 23 24.83 -24.36 17.89
C LEU A 23 24.39 -23.26 18.85
N LYS A 24 25.33 -22.67 19.60
CA LYS A 24 25.05 -21.52 20.47
C LYS A 24 24.53 -20.31 19.68
N HIS A 25 25.12 -20.05 18.50
CA HIS A 25 24.69 -18.95 17.65
C HIS A 25 23.26 -19.16 17.14
N VAL A 26 22.94 -20.36 16.66
CA VAL A 26 21.59 -20.72 16.20
C VAL A 26 20.58 -20.55 17.34
N GLN A 27 20.88 -21.07 18.53
CA GLN A 27 20.01 -20.94 19.69
C GLN A 27 19.75 -19.46 20.07
N ALA A 28 20.79 -18.62 20.06
CA ALA A 28 20.64 -17.19 20.32
C ALA A 28 19.76 -16.49 19.27
N ARG A 29 19.82 -16.92 18.00
CA ARG A 29 18.97 -16.38 16.92
C ARG A 29 17.52 -16.83 17.08
N ASP A 30 17.29 -18.07 17.49
CA ASP A 30 15.95 -18.58 17.78
C ASP A 30 15.28 -17.83 18.95
N ASP A 31 16.03 -17.52 20.00
CA ASP A 31 15.53 -16.68 21.10
C ASP A 31 15.13 -15.27 20.64
N GLN A 32 15.92 -14.69 19.72
CA GLN A 32 15.60 -13.40 19.10
C GLN A 32 14.33 -13.49 18.25
N LEU A 33 14.16 -14.56 17.48
CA LEU A 33 12.96 -14.80 16.67
C LEU A 33 11.74 -14.98 17.56
N ASN A 34 11.83 -15.75 18.64
CA ASN A 34 10.75 -15.93 19.60
C ASN A 34 10.35 -14.60 20.27
N LYS A 35 11.32 -13.76 20.63
CA LYS A 35 11.07 -12.42 21.17
C LYS A 35 10.38 -11.51 20.14
N LEU A 36 10.80 -11.55 18.87
CA LEU A 36 10.18 -10.78 17.80
C LEU A 36 8.76 -11.27 17.51
N HIS A 37 8.57 -12.60 17.46
CA HIS A 37 7.28 -13.23 17.25
C HIS A 37 6.28 -12.87 18.36
N LYS A 38 6.72 -12.88 19.62
CA LYS A 38 5.90 -12.44 20.75
C LYS A 38 5.48 -10.97 20.61
N LYS A 39 6.41 -10.07 20.24
CA LYS A 39 6.07 -8.65 19.98
C LYS A 39 5.05 -8.50 18.85
N PHE A 40 5.21 -9.27 17.78
CA PHE A 40 4.29 -9.25 16.64
C PHE A 40 2.89 -9.75 17.04
N GLN A 41 2.79 -10.90 17.71
CA GLN A 41 1.52 -11.40 18.25
C GLN A 41 0.86 -10.42 19.22
N SER A 42 1.61 -9.80 20.14
CA SER A 42 1.06 -8.78 21.04
C SER A 42 0.52 -7.56 20.28
N THR A 43 1.14 -7.19 19.15
CA THR A 43 0.65 -6.09 18.30
C THR A 43 -0.62 -6.49 17.56
N LEU A 44 -0.72 -7.74 17.10
CA LEU A 44 -1.92 -8.26 16.44
C LEU A 44 -3.10 -8.44 17.40
N ALA A 45 -2.87 -8.96 18.60
CA ALA A 45 -3.90 -9.16 19.62
C ALA A 45 -4.53 -7.83 20.13
N LEU A 46 -3.81 -6.70 20.03
CA LEU A 46 -4.37 -5.38 20.31
C LEU A 46 -5.32 -4.89 19.19
N ASN A 47 -5.25 -5.46 17.99
CA ASN A 47 -6.06 -5.04 16.85
C ASN A 47 -7.31 -5.91 16.65
N GLU A 48 -7.40 -7.09 17.27
CA GLU A 48 -8.59 -7.96 17.21
C GLU A 48 -9.75 -7.46 18.11
N PHE A 49 -9.55 -6.39 18.89
CA PHE A 49 -10.59 -5.77 19.72
C PHE A 49 -11.30 -4.56 19.08
N GLU A 50 -10.96 -4.17 17.84
CA GLU A 50 -11.61 -3.03 17.15
C GLU A 50 -12.37 -3.44 15.86
N GLU A 51 -13.05 -4.59 15.87
CA GLU A 51 -14.20 -4.84 14.98
C GLU A 51 -15.52 -4.48 15.68
N GLN A 52 -15.61 -3.28 16.25
CA GLN A 52 -16.89 -2.64 16.50
C GLN A 52 -16.74 -1.13 16.56
N ASP A 53 -17.65 -0.46 15.86
CA ASP A 53 -17.93 0.96 15.85
C ASP A 53 -16.98 1.92 15.13
N ILE A 54 -17.53 2.41 14.01
CA ILE A 54 -17.28 3.74 13.45
C ILE A 54 -17.48 4.78 14.56
N SER A 55 -16.41 5.29 15.16
CA SER A 55 -16.45 6.62 15.78
C SER A 55 -15.10 7.35 15.72
N VAL A 56 -15.17 8.48 15.03
CA VAL A 56 -14.51 9.77 15.26
C VAL A 56 -13.29 9.80 16.22
N ALA A 57 -12.18 10.30 15.65
CA ALA A 57 -11.07 10.99 16.32
C ALA A 57 -10.22 10.17 17.29
N ARG A 58 -9.11 9.64 16.78
CA ARG A 58 -7.79 9.85 17.39
C ARG A 58 -6.67 9.56 16.40
N ASN A 59 -5.74 10.50 16.36
CA ASN A 59 -4.55 10.50 15.53
C ASN A 59 -3.59 9.41 16.02
N THR A 60 -3.67 8.21 15.46
CA THR A 60 -2.55 7.27 15.54
C THR A 60 -2.42 6.60 14.18
N SER A 61 -1.20 6.62 13.67
CA SER A 61 -0.80 6.14 12.36
C SER A 61 -1.21 4.67 12.19
N LYS A 62 -2.42 4.42 11.68
CA LYS A 62 -2.88 3.08 11.28
C LYS A 62 -2.04 2.68 10.05
N ILE A 63 -0.95 1.97 10.27
CA ILE A 63 -0.12 1.44 9.19
C ILE A 63 -0.90 0.28 8.58
N ILE A 64 -1.30 0.41 7.31
CA ILE A 64 -1.97 -0.67 6.59
C ILE A 64 -0.88 -1.64 6.12
N LEU A 65 -0.96 -2.89 6.56
CA LEU A 65 -0.13 -3.98 6.05
C LEU A 65 -0.63 -4.36 4.65
N VAL A 66 0.01 -3.83 3.62
CA VAL A 66 -0.16 -4.29 2.24
C VAL A 66 0.86 -5.41 2.02
N SER A 67 0.38 -6.60 1.68
CA SER A 67 1.18 -7.83 1.69
C SER A 67 2.44 -7.79 0.81
N THR A 68 3.46 -8.52 1.30
CA THR A 68 4.75 -8.96 0.73
C THR A 68 6.00 -8.07 0.72
N ILE A 69 6.00 -6.74 0.57
CA ILE A 69 7.30 -6.01 0.40
C ILE A 69 7.46 -4.70 1.19
N GLY A 70 6.45 -4.19 1.90
CA GLY A 70 6.70 -3.00 2.71
C GLY A 70 5.51 -2.42 3.43
N PHE A 71 5.81 -1.62 4.46
CA PHE A 71 4.84 -0.83 5.19
C PHE A 71 4.52 0.44 4.40
N VAL A 72 3.24 0.71 4.13
CA VAL A 72 2.78 1.96 3.53
C VAL A 72 2.00 2.76 4.59
N SER A 73 2.30 4.04 4.72
CA SER A 73 1.57 4.91 5.64
C SER A 73 0.17 5.19 5.09
N ILE A 74 -0.84 5.21 5.97
CA ILE A 74 -2.22 5.60 5.60
C ILE A 74 -2.27 6.99 4.95
N GLY A 75 -1.40 7.91 5.39
CA GLY A 75 -1.27 9.24 4.81
C GLY A 75 -0.84 9.18 3.34
N HIS A 76 0.10 8.30 3.00
CA HIS A 76 0.53 8.09 1.62
C HIS A 76 -0.60 7.50 0.76
N VAL A 77 -1.31 6.48 1.25
CA VAL A 77 -2.46 5.90 0.53
C VAL A 77 -3.53 6.95 0.27
N LYS A 78 -3.90 7.72 1.30
CA LYS A 78 -4.91 8.78 1.20
C LYS A 78 -4.51 9.84 0.18
N ASN A 79 -3.26 10.27 0.19
CA ASN A 79 -2.76 11.27 -0.77
C ASN A 79 -2.77 10.73 -2.20
N THR A 80 -2.29 9.51 -2.42
CA THR A 80 -2.29 8.88 -3.75
C THR A 80 -3.70 8.71 -4.30
N VAL A 81 -4.65 8.28 -3.47
CA VAL A 81 -6.06 8.16 -3.87
C VAL A 81 -6.65 9.53 -4.21
N ASN A 82 -6.43 10.53 -3.36
CA ASN A 82 -6.93 11.90 -3.60
C ASN A 82 -6.35 12.51 -4.88
N GLU A 83 -5.05 12.32 -5.14
CA GLU A 83 -4.38 12.82 -6.33
C GLU A 83 -4.90 12.12 -7.60
N ALA A 84 -5.11 10.80 -7.55
CA ALA A 84 -5.71 10.06 -8.65
C ALA A 84 -7.14 10.54 -8.95
N ILE A 85 -7.94 10.79 -7.92
CA ILE A 85 -9.30 11.34 -8.08
C ILE A 85 -9.24 12.75 -8.66
N ALA A 86 -8.37 13.63 -8.15
CA ALA A 86 -8.24 14.99 -8.65
C ALA A 86 -7.87 15.02 -10.15
N LYS A 87 -6.89 14.22 -10.55
CA LYS A 87 -6.45 14.09 -11.95
C LYS A 87 -7.56 13.61 -12.87
N THR A 88 -8.34 12.62 -12.45
CA THR A 88 -9.48 12.11 -13.24
C THR A 88 -10.62 13.12 -13.32
N TYR A 89 -10.89 13.86 -12.25
CA TYR A 89 -11.92 14.89 -12.22
C TYR A 89 -11.58 16.07 -13.13
N GLU A 90 -10.34 16.59 -13.08
CA GLU A 90 -9.88 17.66 -13.97
C GLU A 90 -9.97 17.26 -15.45
N THR A 91 -9.51 16.05 -15.77
CA THR A 91 -9.57 15.50 -17.15
C THR A 91 -11.01 15.39 -17.63
N ARG A 92 -11.92 14.90 -16.77
CA ARG A 92 -13.34 14.72 -17.09
C ARG A 92 -14.07 16.06 -17.27
N VAL A 93 -13.80 17.05 -16.40
CA VAL A 93 -14.37 18.40 -16.52
C VAL A 93 -13.91 19.08 -17.81
N GLN A 94 -12.65 18.90 -18.20
CA GLN A 94 -12.12 19.46 -19.45
C GLN A 94 -12.76 18.82 -20.69
N ALA A 95 -13.03 17.52 -20.66
CA ALA A 95 -13.77 16.84 -21.73
C ALA A 95 -15.18 17.41 -21.89
N PHE A 96 -15.95 17.54 -20.79
CA PHE A 96 -17.31 18.10 -20.85
C PHE A 96 -17.34 19.54 -21.38
N LYS A 97 -16.40 20.40 -20.96
CA LYS A 97 -16.30 21.77 -21.48
C LYS A 97 -16.06 21.83 -23.00
N SER A 98 -15.35 20.83 -23.54
CA SER A 98 -15.05 20.75 -24.98
C SER A 98 -16.28 20.34 -25.80
N TYR A 99 -17.17 19.51 -25.24
CA TYR A 99 -18.42 19.13 -25.90
C TYR A 99 -19.51 20.20 -25.77
N VAL A 100 -19.66 20.87 -24.62
CA VAL A 100 -20.78 21.82 -24.42
C VAL A 100 -20.70 23.04 -25.34
N LYS A 101 -19.51 23.65 -25.48
CA LYS A 101 -19.33 24.90 -26.24
C LYS A 101 -19.75 24.85 -27.72
N PRO A 102 -19.36 23.84 -28.52
CA PRO A 102 -19.76 23.79 -29.94
C PRO A 102 -21.26 23.53 -30.12
N TYR A 103 -21.89 22.77 -29.22
CA TYR A 103 -23.32 22.46 -29.36
C TYR A 103 -24.23 23.60 -28.92
N THR A 104 -23.86 24.41 -27.91
CA THR A 104 -24.66 25.58 -27.50
C THR A 104 -24.85 26.54 -28.68
N LYS A 105 -23.77 26.89 -29.38
CA LYS A 105 -23.84 27.79 -30.55
C LYS A 105 -24.65 27.17 -31.68
N ARG A 106 -24.49 25.87 -31.92
CA ARG A 106 -25.23 25.16 -32.97
C ARG A 106 -26.74 25.07 -32.66
N ILE A 107 -27.11 24.91 -31.38
CA ILE A 107 -28.50 24.90 -30.92
C ILE A 107 -29.11 26.30 -31.04
N GLU A 108 -28.37 27.35 -30.65
CA GLU A 108 -28.82 28.73 -30.81
C GLU A 108 -29.11 29.08 -32.27
N GLN A 109 -28.30 28.59 -33.20
CA GLN A 109 -28.53 28.76 -34.65
C GLN A 109 -29.76 28.02 -35.19
N LEU A 110 -30.22 26.97 -34.49
CA LEU A 110 -31.42 26.21 -34.84
C LEU A 110 -32.66 26.72 -34.12
N LYS A 111 -32.53 27.73 -33.25
CA LYS A 111 -33.65 28.31 -32.52
C LYS A 111 -34.62 28.94 -33.53
N MET A 112 -35.89 28.54 -33.43
CA MET A 112 -36.92 29.13 -34.27
C MET A 112 -37.07 30.62 -33.94
N PRO A 113 -37.26 31.48 -34.95
CA PRO A 113 -37.47 32.91 -34.72
C PRO A 113 -38.73 33.13 -33.85
N GLU A 114 -38.76 34.23 -33.10
CA GLU A 114 -39.84 34.50 -32.14
C GLU A 114 -41.24 34.51 -32.77
N ASN A 115 -41.32 34.80 -34.07
CA ASN A 115 -42.57 34.83 -34.84
C ASN A 115 -42.83 33.55 -35.65
N TYR A 116 -42.15 32.44 -35.33
CA TYR A 116 -42.38 31.19 -36.04
C TYR A 116 -43.77 30.64 -35.74
N GLN A 117 -44.60 30.54 -36.77
CA GLN A 117 -45.91 29.90 -36.69
C GLN A 117 -45.78 28.42 -37.06
N THR A 118 -46.16 27.53 -36.14
CA THR A 118 -46.15 26.10 -36.37
C THR A 118 -47.16 25.70 -37.46
N PRO A 119 -46.78 24.86 -38.44
CA PRO A 119 -47.70 24.39 -39.47
C PRO A 119 -48.87 23.64 -38.85
N LYS A 120 -50.09 23.94 -39.32
CA LYS A 120 -51.27 23.16 -38.97
C LYS A 120 -51.35 21.96 -39.91
N PHE A 121 -51.48 20.78 -39.35
CA PHE A 121 -51.74 19.56 -40.13
C PHE A 121 -53.19 19.61 -40.65
N GLN A 122 -53.39 19.21 -41.91
CA GLN A 122 -54.70 19.06 -42.55
C GLN A 122 -55.36 17.75 -42.13
#